data_AF-A0A0H2N730-F1
#
_entry.id   AF-A0A0H2N730-F1
#
_cell.length_a   1.000
_cell.length_b   1.000
_cell.length_c   1.000
_cell.angle_alpha   90.00
_cell.angle_beta   90.00
_cell.angle_gamma   90.00
#
_symmetry.space_group_name_H-M   'P 1'
#
loop_
_entity.id
_entity.type
_entity.pdbx_description
1 polymer ?
#
loop_
_entity_poly.entity_id
_entity_poly.type
_entity_poly.pdbx_seq_one_letter_code
_entity_poly.pdbx_strand_id
1 'polypeptide(L)'
;MNIYNNISFNKIVNSIDDYADVDNESKIIEIIDSINEKQTIIKSEITEVERIFFIWIGTLNSRALEYIEIWQDCFKDRYQINIYVDGHFLLFNHLKKIFNACYCINDTTPADVIVEYQNQFYQKIDTLVSIGQSFDEALIHIASTIGIDLNPALKLARLKIEALRKIVNIIDIRAFDDIFYDERLRRMYFNELTLRHNAACASDILRLSLLYRDGGMYVDVDTLPSHQAVYRGLTLRHGAGNENIVDVLKSEYLLREIRKLKQRSAKRNVCVAKIEEQVGNDEFIDALKNQAVKRVEALFSQPPVCVHRDIMKIATINRYYEVNNNVLIAHKGSRTTRIVLREMSRRYKYLESNNLLFSTESTKKNVDGYLARLDRYRFDSITHSQGTDVTLILTGPCLIHEVLIGLLYEVCHLPKSISPFSVSYLFRIERSFLGFHHQVNYTPEHMRSSWM
;
A
#
# COMPACT_ATOMS: atom_id res chain seq x y z
N MET A 1 25.66 -9.12 -2.94
CA MET A 1 25.99 -10.14 -3.98
C MET A 1 24.86 -11.14 -3.99
N ASN A 2 24.34 -11.45 -5.18
CA ASN A 2 23.11 -12.18 -5.54
C ASN A 2 22.58 -13.28 -4.61
N ILE A 3 21.27 -13.25 -4.33
CA ILE A 3 20.41 -14.46 -4.20
C ILE A 3 19.05 -14.34 -4.93
N TYR A 4 18.57 -13.15 -5.34
CA TYR A 4 17.24 -13.04 -5.99
C TYR A 4 17.17 -13.36 -7.50
N ASN A 5 18.26 -13.76 -8.16
CA ASN A 5 18.26 -14.00 -9.61
C ASN A 5 18.69 -15.43 -9.98
N ASN A 6 17.91 -16.45 -9.61
CA ASN A 6 18.11 -17.78 -10.21
C ASN A 6 16.87 -18.69 -10.22
N ILE A 7 15.67 -18.12 -10.35
CA ILE A 7 14.57 -18.89 -10.92
C ILE A 7 14.61 -18.62 -12.42
N SER A 8 14.98 -19.63 -13.21
CA SER A 8 14.98 -19.54 -14.67
C SER A 8 13.62 -19.00 -15.13
N PHE A 9 13.62 -17.89 -15.86
CA PHE A 9 12.42 -17.27 -16.41
C PHE A 9 11.63 -18.28 -17.26
N ASN A 10 12.32 -19.15 -17.99
CA ASN A 10 11.71 -20.27 -18.70
C ASN A 10 11.11 -21.32 -17.75
N LYS A 11 11.61 -21.50 -16.51
CA LYS A 11 10.92 -22.33 -15.52
C LYS A 11 9.70 -21.66 -14.90
N ILE A 12 9.66 -20.33 -14.78
CA ILE A 12 8.47 -19.60 -14.28
C ILE A 12 7.40 -19.56 -15.37
N VAL A 13 7.77 -19.20 -16.59
CA VAL A 13 6.89 -19.21 -17.77
C VAL A 13 6.46 -20.64 -18.09
N ASN A 14 7.38 -21.62 -18.14
CA ASN A 14 6.96 -23.01 -18.30
C ASN A 14 6.18 -23.49 -17.07
N SER A 15 6.44 -23.08 -15.83
CA SER A 15 5.53 -23.45 -14.73
C SER A 15 4.17 -22.77 -14.87
N ILE A 16 4.09 -21.53 -15.37
CA ILE A 16 2.82 -20.83 -15.58
C ILE A 16 2.10 -21.41 -16.79
N ASP A 17 2.79 -21.90 -17.82
CA ASP A 17 2.23 -22.58 -18.98
C ASP A 17 1.94 -24.08 -18.68
N ASP A 18 2.68 -24.71 -17.78
CA ASP A 18 2.50 -26.08 -17.27
C ASP A 18 1.40 -26.13 -16.17
N TYR A 19 1.13 -25.00 -15.48
CA TYR A 19 0.02 -24.81 -14.51
C TYR A 19 -1.14 -23.97 -15.07
N ALA A 20 -0.98 -23.34 -16.23
CA ALA A 20 -2.09 -22.92 -17.08
C ALA A 20 -2.62 -24.19 -17.72
N ASP A 21 -3.29 -24.98 -16.87
CA ASP A 21 -4.12 -26.08 -17.32
C ASP A 21 -5.00 -25.52 -18.44
N VAL A 22 -4.84 -26.00 -19.66
CA VAL A 22 -5.64 -25.54 -20.82
C VAL A 22 -7.15 -25.75 -20.52
N ASP A 23 -7.46 -26.66 -19.60
CA ASP A 23 -8.76 -26.87 -18.97
C ASP A 23 -9.26 -25.70 -18.10
N ASN A 24 -8.38 -24.87 -17.53
CA ASN A 24 -8.74 -23.71 -16.71
C ASN A 24 -9.12 -22.50 -17.56
N GLU A 25 -8.56 -22.30 -18.76
CA GLU A 25 -8.94 -21.14 -19.59
C GLU A 25 -10.39 -21.25 -20.07
N SER A 26 -10.80 -22.44 -20.52
CA SER A 26 -12.20 -22.73 -20.87
C SER A 26 -13.14 -22.57 -19.67
N LYS A 27 -12.71 -22.99 -18.46
CA LYS A 27 -13.48 -22.79 -17.22
C LYS A 27 -13.48 -21.34 -16.74
N ILE A 28 -12.41 -20.57 -16.95
CA ILE A 28 -12.35 -19.13 -16.66
C ILE A 28 -13.31 -18.39 -17.59
N ILE A 29 -13.34 -18.75 -18.87
CA ILE A 29 -14.32 -18.24 -19.84
C ILE A 29 -15.74 -18.62 -19.40
N GLU A 30 -15.99 -19.88 -19.01
CA GLU A 30 -17.29 -20.31 -18.48
C GLU A 30 -17.70 -19.55 -17.21
N ILE A 31 -16.76 -19.28 -16.30
CA ILE A 31 -17.01 -18.45 -15.10
C ILE A 31 -17.33 -17.01 -15.49
N ILE A 32 -16.56 -16.43 -16.41
CA ILE A 32 -16.79 -15.06 -16.90
C ILE A 32 -18.15 -14.97 -17.58
N ASP A 33 -18.49 -15.94 -18.43
CA ASP A 33 -19.75 -16.00 -19.14
C ASP A 33 -20.91 -16.24 -18.17
N SER A 34 -20.76 -17.11 -17.18
CA SER A 34 -21.73 -17.30 -16.08
C SER A 34 -21.93 -16.03 -15.24
N ILE A 35 -20.86 -15.28 -14.93
CA ILE A 35 -20.93 -13.98 -14.24
C ILE A 35 -21.66 -12.95 -15.11
N ASN A 36 -21.42 -12.95 -16.43
CA ASN A 36 -22.03 -12.04 -17.39
C ASN A 36 -23.50 -12.38 -17.66
N GLU A 37 -23.83 -13.66 -17.85
CA GLU A 37 -25.19 -14.17 -18.10
C GLU A 37 -26.09 -13.96 -16.90
N LYS A 38 -25.57 -14.10 -15.68
CA LYS A 38 -26.32 -13.87 -14.44
C LYS A 38 -26.60 -12.39 -14.12
N GLN A 39 -26.16 -11.44 -14.95
CA GLN A 39 -26.22 -10.00 -14.66
C GLN A 39 -25.70 -9.67 -13.24
N THR A 40 -24.65 -10.36 -12.79
CA THR A 40 -24.22 -10.29 -11.38
C THR A 40 -23.75 -8.88 -10.97
N ILE A 41 -23.41 -8.04 -11.96
CA ILE A 41 -23.01 -6.65 -11.77
C ILE A 41 -24.07 -5.76 -12.40
N ILE A 42 -24.91 -5.18 -11.54
CA ILE A 42 -25.98 -4.29 -11.95
C ILE A 42 -25.34 -2.96 -12.34
N LYS A 43 -25.35 -2.61 -13.64
CA LYS A 43 -24.67 -1.41 -14.14
C LYS A 43 -25.12 -0.11 -13.45
N SER A 44 -26.37 -0.03 -12.99
CA SER A 44 -26.89 1.13 -12.25
C SER A 44 -26.28 1.30 -10.86
N GLU A 45 -25.60 0.28 -10.33
CA GLU A 45 -24.89 0.34 -9.04
C GLU A 45 -23.40 0.71 -9.20
N ILE A 46 -22.96 0.97 -10.42
CA ILE A 46 -21.63 1.50 -10.71
C ILE A 46 -21.72 3.02 -10.68
N THR A 47 -21.02 3.62 -9.73
CA THR A 47 -20.94 5.08 -9.60
C THR A 47 -19.50 5.53 -9.72
N GLU A 48 -19.34 6.78 -10.13
CA GLU A 48 -18.06 7.45 -10.03
C GLU A 48 -17.69 7.70 -8.56
N VAL A 49 -16.40 7.72 -8.25
CA VAL A 49 -15.92 8.13 -6.93
C VAL A 49 -16.03 9.64 -6.75
N GLU A 50 -16.20 10.10 -5.51
CA GLU A 50 -16.29 11.54 -5.22
C GLU A 50 -14.93 12.14 -4.83
N ARG A 51 -13.98 11.30 -4.41
CA ARG A 51 -12.71 11.74 -3.83
C ARG A 51 -11.56 10.79 -4.10
N ILE A 52 -10.36 11.36 -4.13
CA ILE A 52 -9.08 10.66 -4.03
C ILE A 52 -8.44 11.09 -2.71
N PHE A 53 -7.88 10.14 -1.97
CA PHE A 53 -7.20 10.47 -0.73
C PHE A 53 -5.92 9.69 -0.49
N PHE A 54 -5.02 10.36 0.22
CA PHE A 54 -3.73 9.84 0.68
C PHE A 54 -3.75 9.74 2.20
N ILE A 55 -2.87 8.91 2.74
CA ILE A 55 -2.57 8.86 4.17
C ILE A 55 -1.09 9.12 4.38
N TRP A 56 -0.76 9.94 5.36
CA TRP A 56 0.61 10.11 5.81
C TRP A 56 0.71 10.18 7.33
N ILE A 57 1.45 9.24 7.92
CA ILE A 57 1.73 9.18 9.35
C ILE A 57 3.17 9.64 9.56
N GLY A 58 3.38 10.64 10.43
CA GLY A 58 4.69 11.28 10.63
C GLY A 58 4.88 12.55 9.82
N THR A 59 6.15 12.89 9.54
CA THR A 59 6.53 14.14 8.88
C THR A 59 6.56 13.99 7.36
N LEU A 60 5.80 14.81 6.63
CA LEU A 60 5.85 14.79 5.15
C LEU A 60 7.21 15.23 4.60
N ASN A 61 7.68 14.50 3.58
CA ASN A 61 8.86 14.84 2.82
C ASN A 61 8.50 15.50 1.48
N SER A 62 9.44 16.26 0.89
CA SER A 62 9.19 17.05 -0.32
C SER A 62 8.94 16.24 -1.60
N ARG A 63 9.27 14.95 -1.61
CA ARG A 63 9.07 14.07 -2.77
C ARG A 63 7.67 13.48 -2.79
N ALA A 64 7.17 13.04 -1.63
CA ALA A 64 5.77 12.65 -1.46
C ALA A 64 4.84 13.78 -1.92
N LEU A 65 5.19 15.03 -1.61
CA LEU A 65 4.45 16.20 -2.07
C LEU A 65 4.42 16.36 -3.59
N GLU A 66 5.53 16.11 -4.27
CA GLU A 66 5.55 16.17 -5.73
C GLU A 66 4.60 15.14 -6.35
N TYR A 67 4.51 13.95 -5.78
CA TYR A 67 3.62 12.89 -6.27
C TYR A 67 2.15 13.24 -6.02
N ILE A 68 1.83 13.73 -4.82
CA ILE A 68 0.48 14.19 -4.48
C ILE A 68 0.05 15.35 -5.39
N GLU A 69 0.92 16.32 -5.66
CA GLU A 69 0.62 17.42 -6.58
C GLU A 69 0.34 16.93 -8.01
N ILE A 70 1.00 15.86 -8.47
CA ILE A 70 0.74 15.28 -9.79
C ILE A 70 -0.64 14.63 -9.83
N TRP A 71 -0.99 13.85 -8.81
CA TRP A 71 -2.35 13.33 -8.66
C TRP A 71 -3.38 14.47 -8.61
N GLN A 72 -3.09 15.54 -7.87
CA GLN A 72 -3.96 16.69 -7.81
C GLN A 72 -4.14 17.34 -9.18
N ASP A 73 -3.06 17.57 -9.93
CA ASP A 73 -3.17 18.17 -11.27
C ASP A 73 -3.93 17.32 -12.27
N CYS A 74 -3.90 15.99 -12.12
CA CYS A 74 -4.63 15.08 -13.01
C CYS A 74 -6.13 14.98 -12.69
N PHE A 75 -6.56 15.34 -11.48
CA PHE A 75 -7.89 15.00 -10.98
C PHE A 75 -8.65 16.11 -10.25
N LYS A 76 -8.03 17.26 -9.95
CA LYS A 76 -8.62 18.36 -9.14
C LYS A 76 -9.92 18.93 -9.68
N ASP A 77 -10.13 18.90 -11.00
CA ASP A 77 -11.34 19.45 -11.63
C ASP A 77 -12.54 18.49 -11.51
N ARG A 78 -12.31 17.28 -11.00
CA ARG A 78 -13.29 16.19 -10.97
C ARG A 78 -13.53 15.61 -9.58
N TYR A 79 -12.46 15.46 -8.78
CA TYR A 79 -12.51 14.83 -7.47
C TYR A 79 -11.94 15.74 -6.39
N GLN A 80 -12.49 15.61 -5.18
CA GLN A 80 -11.84 16.18 -3.99
C GLN A 80 -10.55 15.41 -3.71
N ILE A 81 -9.43 16.13 -3.53
CA ILE A 81 -8.13 15.55 -3.21
C ILE A 81 -7.80 15.85 -1.75
N ASN A 82 -7.68 14.80 -0.94
CA ASN A 82 -7.46 14.90 0.51
C ASN A 82 -6.17 14.20 0.94
N ILE A 83 -5.48 14.74 1.92
CA ILE A 83 -4.43 14.04 2.66
C ILE A 83 -4.90 13.87 4.11
N TYR A 84 -4.99 12.64 4.57
CA TYR A 84 -5.22 12.32 5.96
C TYR A 84 -3.90 12.25 6.72
N VAL A 85 -3.83 12.93 7.85
CA VAL A 85 -2.69 12.93 8.78
C VAL A 85 -3.17 12.59 10.19
N ASP A 86 -2.25 12.12 11.03
CA ASP A 86 -2.50 12.01 12.47
C ASP A 86 -1.69 13.09 13.20
N GLY A 87 -2.38 14.12 13.68
CA GLY A 87 -1.76 15.25 14.38
C GLY A 87 -1.10 14.89 15.71
N HIS A 88 -1.34 13.69 16.25
CA HIS A 88 -0.67 13.18 17.45
C HIS A 88 0.60 12.37 17.16
N PHE A 89 0.87 12.04 15.89
CA PHE A 89 1.97 11.15 15.46
C PHE A 89 2.93 11.81 14.47
N LEU A 90 3.12 13.13 14.52
CA LEU A 90 3.98 13.86 13.58
C LEU A 90 5.47 13.50 13.70
N LEU A 91 5.88 13.02 14.87
CA LEU A 91 7.24 12.57 15.17
C LEU A 91 7.45 11.07 14.96
N PHE A 92 6.50 10.34 14.37
CA PHE A 92 6.62 8.90 14.19
C PHE A 92 7.95 8.48 13.52
N ASN A 93 8.45 9.24 12.55
CA ASN A 93 9.74 8.95 11.88
C ASN A 93 10.95 8.97 12.83
N HIS A 94 10.84 9.58 14.02
CA HIS A 94 11.88 9.61 15.04
C HIS A 94 11.81 8.41 15.99
N LEU A 95 10.68 7.71 16.05
CA LEU A 95 10.37 6.67 17.03
C LEU A 95 11.47 5.60 17.10
N LYS A 96 11.79 4.97 15.96
CA LYS A 96 12.78 3.89 15.90
C LYS A 96 14.18 4.38 16.33
N LYS A 97 14.54 5.61 15.98
CA LYS A 97 15.83 6.20 16.39
C LYS A 97 15.90 6.40 17.90
N ILE A 98 14.83 6.94 18.51
CA ILE A 98 14.76 7.12 19.96
C ILE A 98 14.76 5.77 20.67
N PHE A 99 13.95 4.82 20.21
CA PHE A 99 13.92 3.45 20.72
C PHE A 99 15.31 2.80 20.70
N ASN A 100 16.01 2.84 19.55
CA ASN A 100 17.34 2.26 19.43
C ASN A 100 18.35 2.94 20.37
N ALA A 101 18.26 4.26 20.56
CA ALA A 101 19.12 5.01 21.46
C ALA A 101 18.85 4.70 22.95
N CYS A 102 17.58 4.51 23.34
CA CYS A 102 17.22 4.18 24.72
C CYS A 102 17.73 2.81 25.18
N TYR A 103 17.80 1.84 24.27
CA TYR A 103 18.16 0.44 24.59
C TYR A 103 19.45 -0.04 23.92
N CYS A 104 20.23 0.87 23.33
CA CYS A 104 21.49 0.58 22.64
C CYS A 104 21.35 -0.53 21.57
N ILE A 105 20.24 -0.53 20.83
CA ILE A 105 19.93 -1.54 19.81
C ILE A 105 20.90 -1.40 18.63
N ASN A 106 21.45 -2.53 18.20
CA ASN A 106 22.34 -2.65 17.06
C ASN A 106 22.01 -3.93 16.26
N ASP A 107 22.72 -4.15 15.15
CA ASP A 107 22.46 -5.26 14.24
C ASP A 107 22.73 -6.66 14.84
N THR A 108 23.39 -6.74 16.00
CA THR A 108 23.64 -8.00 16.70
C THR A 108 22.67 -8.25 17.86
N THR A 109 21.74 -7.33 18.12
CA THR A 109 20.77 -7.47 19.20
C THR A 109 19.76 -8.58 18.86
N PRO A 110 19.58 -9.60 19.71
CA PRO A 110 18.65 -10.70 19.42
C PRO A 110 17.19 -10.22 19.28
N ALA A 111 16.43 -10.83 18.36
CA ALA A 111 15.06 -10.43 18.08
C ALA A 111 14.13 -10.48 19.31
N ASP A 112 14.23 -11.52 20.14
CA ASP A 112 13.43 -11.64 21.37
C ASP A 112 13.73 -10.51 22.37
N VAL A 113 14.99 -10.07 22.43
CA VAL A 113 15.41 -8.93 23.27
C VAL A 113 14.83 -7.63 22.71
N ILE A 114 14.81 -7.45 21.38
CA ILE A 114 14.17 -6.29 20.74
C ILE A 114 12.67 -6.26 21.06
N VAL A 115 11.98 -7.41 21.03
CA VAL A 115 10.55 -7.52 21.36
C VAL A 115 10.28 -7.13 22.81
N GLU A 116 11.11 -7.60 23.74
CA GLU A 116 11.01 -7.24 25.16
C GLU A 116 11.20 -5.73 25.37
N TYR A 117 12.21 -5.13 24.72
CA TYR A 117 12.39 -3.68 24.78
C TYR A 117 11.23 -2.91 24.13
N GLN A 118 10.65 -3.41 23.04
CA GLN A 118 9.44 -2.81 22.46
C GLN A 118 8.28 -2.81 23.46
N ASN A 119 8.09 -3.88 24.22
CA ASN A 119 7.05 -3.94 25.26
C ASN A 119 7.30 -2.89 26.34
N GLN A 120 8.53 -2.78 26.84
CA GLN A 120 8.91 -1.78 27.85
C GLN A 120 8.76 -0.34 27.32
N PHE A 121 9.12 -0.10 26.06
CA PHE A 121 8.98 1.21 25.43
C PHE A 121 7.52 1.59 25.19
N TYR A 122 6.71 0.64 24.73
CA TYR A 122 5.27 0.79 24.61
C TYR A 122 4.65 1.19 25.95
N GLN A 123 4.99 0.51 27.05
CA GLN A 123 4.45 0.83 28.38
C GLN A 123 4.78 2.28 28.81
N LYS A 124 6.00 2.77 28.50
CA LYS A 124 6.37 4.17 28.77
C LYS A 124 5.50 5.14 27.98
N ILE A 125 5.29 4.89 26.69
CA ILE A 125 4.42 5.71 25.83
C ILE A 125 2.98 5.65 26.34
N ASP A 126 2.45 4.46 26.56
CA ASP A 126 1.06 4.22 26.97
C ASP A 126 0.73 4.88 28.31
N THR A 127 1.66 4.86 29.27
CA THR A 127 1.51 5.55 30.55
C THR A 127 1.33 7.07 30.37
N LEU A 128 2.14 7.68 29.50
CA LEU A 128 2.07 9.13 29.22
C LEU A 128 0.82 9.49 28.41
N VAL A 129 0.45 8.66 27.44
CA VAL A 129 -0.77 8.86 26.64
C VAL A 129 -2.03 8.70 27.51
N SER A 130 -2.03 7.76 28.45
CA SER A 130 -3.15 7.52 29.37
C SER A 130 -3.47 8.69 30.29
N ILE A 131 -2.50 9.57 30.57
CA ILE A 131 -2.71 10.81 31.33
C ILE A 131 -3.07 12.02 30.43
N GLY A 132 -3.38 11.77 29.15
CA GLY A 132 -3.88 12.77 28.21
C GLY A 132 -2.83 13.39 27.28
N GLN A 133 -1.58 12.91 27.28
CA GLN A 133 -0.58 13.37 26.32
C GLN A 133 -0.80 12.77 24.93
N SER A 134 -0.42 13.51 23.89
CA SER A 134 -0.23 12.97 22.55
C SER A 134 1.00 12.06 22.49
N PHE A 135 1.09 11.21 21.45
CA PHE A 135 2.29 10.41 21.22
C PHE A 135 3.52 11.29 21.01
N ASP A 136 3.39 12.40 20.28
CA ASP A 136 4.49 13.34 20.05
C ASP A 136 5.05 13.92 21.36
N GLU A 137 4.17 14.29 22.30
CA GLU A 137 4.57 14.77 23.63
C GLU A 137 5.24 13.67 24.45
N ALA A 138 4.68 12.46 24.44
CA ALA A 138 5.27 11.31 25.13
C ALA A 138 6.67 10.99 24.58
N LEU A 139 6.85 11.02 23.25
CA LEU A 139 8.13 10.77 22.61
C LEU A 139 9.16 11.88 22.90
N ILE A 140 8.73 13.15 22.94
CA ILE A 140 9.59 14.27 23.38
C ILE A 140 10.06 14.05 24.81
N HIS A 141 9.16 13.68 25.73
CA HIS A 141 9.51 13.41 27.12
C HIS A 141 10.56 12.30 27.22
N ILE A 142 10.33 11.16 26.57
CA ILE A 142 11.27 10.03 26.57
C ILE A 142 12.60 10.40 25.90
N ALA A 143 12.59 11.14 24.79
CA ALA A 143 13.82 11.59 24.11
C ALA A 143 14.66 12.51 25.00
N SER A 144 14.01 13.36 25.80
CA SER A 144 14.69 14.28 26.71
C SER A 144 15.50 13.56 27.80
N THR A 145 15.05 12.38 28.25
CA THR A 145 15.78 11.60 29.28
C THR A 145 17.11 11.03 28.77
N ILE A 146 17.29 10.99 27.46
CA ILE A 146 18.55 10.59 26.80
C ILE A 146 19.25 11.77 26.10
N GLY A 147 18.85 13.01 26.42
CA GLY A 147 19.51 14.23 25.93
C GLY A 147 19.19 14.60 24.47
N ILE A 148 18.09 14.11 23.90
CA ILE A 148 17.66 14.44 22.52
C ILE A 148 16.46 15.39 22.57
N ASP A 149 16.60 16.56 21.95
CA ASP A 149 15.49 17.52 21.78
C ASP A 149 14.77 17.32 20.45
N LEU A 150 13.48 16.96 20.51
CA LEU A 150 12.60 16.79 19.35
C LEU A 150 11.64 17.96 19.12
N ASN A 151 11.63 19.00 19.97
CA ASN A 151 10.76 20.16 19.80
C ASN A 151 10.96 20.88 18.45
N PRO A 152 12.21 21.08 17.96
CA PRO A 152 12.43 21.69 16.65
C PRO A 152 11.85 20.84 15.51
N ALA A 153 11.93 19.51 15.61
CA ALA A 153 11.38 18.59 14.62
C ALA A 153 9.85 18.66 14.58
N LEU A 154 9.19 18.68 15.74
CA LEU A 154 7.74 18.82 15.83
C LEU A 154 7.27 20.16 15.26
N LYS A 155 7.96 21.25 15.59
CA LYS A 155 7.67 22.59 15.04
C LYS A 155 7.79 22.59 13.52
N LEU A 156 8.84 21.99 12.96
CA LEU A 156 9.01 21.89 11.52
C LEU A 156 7.92 21.04 10.86
N ALA A 157 7.53 19.93 11.46
CA ALA A 157 6.45 19.07 10.95
C ALA A 157 5.11 19.83 10.88
N ARG A 158 4.76 20.58 11.93
CA ARG A 158 3.56 21.43 11.97
C ARG A 158 3.60 22.53 10.90
N LEU A 159 4.72 23.23 10.76
CA LEU A 159 4.89 24.27 9.73
C LEU A 159 4.75 23.71 8.31
N LYS A 160 5.25 22.49 8.06
CA LYS A 160 5.08 21.82 6.77
C LYS A 160 3.61 21.52 6.49
N ILE A 161 2.88 20.97 7.46
CA ILE A 161 1.44 20.71 7.33
C ILE A 161 0.68 22.01 7.04
N GLU A 162 0.99 23.08 7.75
CA GLU A 162 0.33 24.38 7.55
C GLU A 162 0.64 25.00 6.18
N ALA A 163 1.88 24.88 5.70
CA ALA A 163 2.23 25.29 4.35
C ALA A 163 1.45 24.46 3.29
N LEU A 164 1.27 23.17 3.53
CA LEU A 164 0.59 22.27 2.62
C LEU A 164 -0.91 22.46 2.53
N ARG A 165 -1.55 22.91 3.62
CA ARG A 165 -2.98 23.25 3.63
C ARG A 165 -3.35 24.30 2.59
N LYS A 166 -2.38 25.07 2.09
CA LYS A 166 -2.56 26.06 1.02
C LYS A 166 -2.64 25.44 -0.38
N ILE A 167 -2.22 24.19 -0.54
CA ILE A 167 -2.11 23.50 -1.84
C ILE A 167 -3.17 22.40 -1.93
N VAL A 168 -3.34 21.63 -0.87
CA VAL A 168 -4.19 20.44 -0.83
C VAL A 168 -4.98 20.40 0.48
N ASN A 169 -6.17 19.80 0.45
CA ASN A 169 -6.97 19.66 1.65
C ASN A 169 -6.30 18.65 2.61
N ILE A 170 -5.93 19.10 3.81
CA ILE A 170 -5.38 18.23 4.85
C ILE A 170 -6.41 18.03 5.95
N ILE A 171 -6.67 16.76 6.24
CA ILE A 171 -7.64 16.33 7.24
C ILE A 171 -6.88 15.63 8.36
N ASP A 172 -7.02 16.13 9.58
CA ASP A 172 -6.50 15.44 10.77
C ASP A 172 -7.51 14.39 11.22
N ILE A 173 -7.06 13.14 11.35
CA ILE A 173 -7.92 12.04 11.80
C ILE A 173 -8.41 12.26 13.24
N ARG A 174 -7.72 13.08 14.04
CA ARG A 174 -8.11 13.41 15.42
C ARG A 174 -9.36 14.30 15.50
N ALA A 175 -9.81 14.87 14.39
CA ALA A 175 -11.05 15.63 14.34
C ALA A 175 -12.32 14.75 14.32
N PHE A 176 -12.18 13.42 14.33
CA PHE A 176 -13.28 12.49 14.17
C PHE A 176 -13.19 11.33 15.16
N ASP A 177 -14.28 11.03 15.84
CA ASP A 177 -14.37 9.89 16.76
C ASP A 177 -14.71 8.57 16.04
N ASP A 178 -15.19 8.64 14.80
CA ASP A 178 -15.78 7.53 14.04
C ASP A 178 -14.92 7.05 12.85
N ILE A 179 -13.64 7.44 12.79
CA ILE A 179 -12.77 7.07 11.67
C ILE A 179 -12.55 5.57 11.56
N PHE A 180 -12.35 4.91 12.69
CA PHE A 180 -12.06 3.49 12.72
C PHE A 180 -13.35 2.68 12.68
N TYR A 181 -13.32 1.59 11.90
CA TYR A 181 -14.48 0.71 11.75
C TYR A 181 -15.01 0.15 13.08
N ASP A 182 -14.09 -0.21 13.98
CA ASP A 182 -14.43 -0.58 15.34
C ASP A 182 -13.30 -0.20 16.32
N GLU A 183 -13.62 -0.31 17.61
CA GLU A 183 -12.72 0.00 18.71
C GLU A 183 -11.46 -0.88 18.75
N ARG A 184 -11.56 -2.15 18.31
CA ARG A 184 -10.38 -3.04 18.25
C ARG A 184 -9.40 -2.50 17.22
N LEU A 185 -9.87 -2.13 16.03
CA LEU A 185 -9.00 -1.58 14.98
C LEU A 185 -8.41 -0.23 15.36
N ARG A 186 -9.13 0.62 16.11
CA ARG A 186 -8.57 1.84 16.70
C ARG A 186 -7.40 1.54 17.65
N ARG A 187 -7.57 0.56 18.55
CA ARG A 187 -6.50 0.12 19.44
C ARG A 187 -5.33 -0.50 18.68
N MET A 188 -5.61 -1.32 17.66
CA MET A 188 -4.57 -1.95 16.86
C MET A 188 -3.80 -0.91 16.05
N TYR A 189 -4.45 0.10 15.48
CA TYR A 189 -3.76 1.24 14.85
C TYR A 189 -2.72 1.87 15.78
N PHE A 190 -3.09 2.14 17.03
CA PHE A 190 -2.16 2.65 18.03
C PHE A 190 -1.03 1.67 18.34
N ASN A 191 -1.34 0.38 18.52
CA ASN A 191 -0.35 -0.66 18.80
C ASN A 191 0.62 -0.86 17.63
N GLU A 192 0.15 -0.86 16.38
CA GLU A 192 1.02 -0.98 15.21
C GLU A 192 2.05 0.16 15.20
N LEU A 193 1.63 1.39 15.52
CA LEU A 193 2.53 2.54 15.60
C LEU A 193 3.47 2.47 16.80
N THR A 194 2.97 2.18 17.99
CA THR A 194 3.74 2.37 19.24
C THR A 194 4.44 1.10 19.74
N LEU A 195 3.86 -0.07 19.51
CA LEU A 195 4.41 -1.36 19.94
C LEU A 195 5.29 -1.97 18.85
N ARG A 196 4.81 -1.99 17.60
CA ARG A 196 5.53 -2.61 16.47
C ARG A 196 6.36 -1.64 15.66
N HIS A 197 6.12 -0.33 15.79
CA HIS A 197 6.75 0.71 14.98
C HIS A 197 6.48 0.52 13.47
N ASN A 198 5.29 0.02 13.12
CA ASN A 198 4.90 -0.35 11.77
C ASN A 198 3.76 0.55 11.26
N ALA A 199 4.13 1.68 10.65
CA ALA A 199 3.14 2.59 10.07
C ALA A 199 2.55 2.10 8.74
N ALA A 200 3.14 1.11 8.06
CA ALA A 200 2.50 0.48 6.91
C ALA A 200 1.23 -0.26 7.35
N CYS A 201 1.35 -1.09 8.39
CA CYS A 201 0.22 -1.80 9.00
C CYS A 201 -0.83 -0.84 9.58
N ALA A 202 -0.40 0.22 10.27
CA ALA A 202 -1.33 1.26 10.74
C ALA A 202 -2.06 1.99 9.59
N SER A 203 -1.34 2.27 8.49
CA SER A 203 -1.92 2.88 7.29
C SER A 203 -2.91 1.94 6.59
N ASP A 204 -2.69 0.62 6.60
CA ASP A 204 -3.64 -0.37 6.09
C ASP A 204 -4.97 -0.37 6.87
N ILE A 205 -4.90 -0.30 8.21
CA ILE A 205 -6.10 -0.18 9.05
C ILE A 205 -6.87 1.10 8.70
N LEU A 206 -6.15 2.22 8.61
CA LEU A 206 -6.75 3.53 8.39
C LEU A 206 -7.34 3.66 6.97
N ARG A 207 -6.64 3.21 5.92
CA ARG A 207 -7.13 3.29 4.52
C ARG A 207 -8.43 2.52 4.34
N LEU A 208 -8.52 1.31 4.90
CA LEU A 208 -9.73 0.50 4.81
C LEU A 208 -10.89 1.09 5.62
N SER A 209 -10.60 1.65 6.80
CA SER A 209 -11.62 2.29 7.62
C SER A 209 -12.19 3.55 6.93
N LEU A 210 -11.33 4.39 6.35
CA LEU A 210 -11.75 5.57 5.57
C LEU A 210 -12.52 5.20 4.29
N LEU A 211 -12.11 4.14 3.58
CA LEU A 211 -12.87 3.62 2.44
C LEU A 211 -14.27 3.16 2.84
N TYR A 212 -14.42 2.51 3.99
CA TYR A 212 -15.74 2.13 4.47
C TYR A 212 -16.57 3.36 4.89
N ARG A 213 -15.98 4.29 5.64
CA ARG A 213 -16.68 5.45 6.21
C ARG A 213 -17.13 6.44 5.14
N ASP A 214 -16.26 6.80 4.20
CA ASP A 214 -16.60 7.80 3.19
C ASP A 214 -16.28 7.42 1.73
N GLY A 215 -15.83 6.19 1.46
CA GLY A 215 -15.57 5.74 0.09
C GLY A 215 -14.44 6.48 -0.60
N GLY A 216 -14.39 6.36 -1.92
CA GLY A 216 -13.42 7.02 -2.79
C GLY A 216 -12.30 6.11 -3.27
N MET A 217 -11.22 6.72 -3.72
CA MET A 217 -9.98 6.05 -4.11
C MET A 217 -8.85 6.40 -3.15
N TYR A 218 -8.37 5.39 -2.42
CA TYR A 218 -7.13 5.48 -1.66
C TYR A 218 -5.93 5.31 -2.60
N VAL A 219 -4.87 6.08 -2.36
CA VAL A 219 -3.62 6.03 -3.13
C VAL A 219 -2.41 6.19 -2.18
N ASP A 220 -1.43 5.29 -2.27
CA ASP A 220 -0.12 5.44 -1.63
C ASP A 220 0.66 6.57 -2.34
N VAL A 221 1.37 7.39 -1.55
CA VAL A 221 2.06 8.58 -2.06
C VAL A 221 3.27 8.29 -2.97
N ASP A 222 3.70 7.03 -3.08
CA ASP A 222 4.78 6.59 -3.96
C ASP A 222 4.29 6.07 -5.32
N THR A 223 2.98 6.16 -5.59
CA THR A 223 2.37 5.82 -6.88
C THR A 223 2.11 7.07 -7.73
N LEU A 224 1.97 6.89 -9.04
CA LEU A 224 1.61 7.95 -9.99
C LEU A 224 0.32 7.61 -10.78
N PRO A 225 -0.39 8.62 -11.31
CA PRO A 225 -1.46 8.39 -12.30
C PRO A 225 -0.95 7.62 -13.52
N SER A 226 -1.84 6.92 -14.21
CA SER A 226 -1.46 6.14 -15.40
C SER A 226 -0.79 7.00 -16.47
N HIS A 227 0.41 6.59 -16.88
CA HIS A 227 1.10 7.18 -18.03
C HIS A 227 0.76 6.48 -19.36
N GLN A 228 -0.26 5.60 -19.39
CA GLN A 228 -0.63 4.84 -20.59
C GLN A 228 -1.00 5.75 -21.77
N ALA A 229 -1.71 6.86 -21.51
CA ALA A 229 -2.07 7.83 -22.55
C ALA A 229 -0.85 8.47 -23.21
N VAL A 230 0.22 8.69 -22.45
CA VAL A 230 1.51 9.24 -22.93
C VAL A 230 2.21 8.20 -23.80
N TYR A 231 2.43 6.99 -23.29
CA TYR A 231 3.27 5.95 -23.90
C TYR A 231 2.52 4.94 -24.78
N ARG A 232 1.27 5.23 -25.15
CA ARG A 232 0.46 4.33 -25.99
C ARG A 232 1.20 3.92 -27.26
N GLY A 233 1.26 2.61 -27.51
CA GLY A 233 1.92 2.03 -28.69
C GLY A 233 3.42 1.77 -28.53
N LEU A 234 4.04 2.20 -27.42
CA LEU A 234 5.44 1.89 -27.10
C LEU A 234 5.51 0.71 -26.15
N THR A 235 5.74 -0.47 -26.72
CA THR A 235 5.96 -1.73 -25.98
C THR A 235 7.34 -2.27 -26.29
N LEU A 236 8.04 -2.73 -25.26
CA LEU A 236 9.28 -3.47 -25.46
C LEU A 236 8.96 -4.75 -26.24
N ARG A 237 9.72 -5.04 -27.30
CA ARG A 237 9.54 -6.30 -28.06
C ARG A 237 9.77 -7.48 -27.11
N HIS A 238 9.03 -8.57 -27.33
CA HIS A 238 9.05 -9.75 -26.46
C HIS A 238 10.48 -10.25 -26.23
N GLY A 239 10.85 -10.49 -24.96
CA GLY A 239 12.09 -11.16 -24.55
C GLY A 239 13.25 -10.29 -24.06
N ALA A 240 13.16 -8.95 -24.08
CA ALA A 240 14.34 -8.10 -23.86
C ALA A 240 14.40 -7.27 -22.56
N GLY A 241 13.38 -7.28 -21.67
CA GLY A 241 13.47 -6.45 -20.45
C GLY A 241 12.27 -6.53 -19.52
N ASN A 242 12.51 -6.17 -18.25
CA ASN A 242 11.52 -6.14 -17.19
C ASN A 242 10.61 -4.90 -17.35
N GLU A 243 9.31 -5.08 -17.57
CA GLU A 243 8.35 -3.97 -17.75
C GLU A 243 8.29 -3.04 -16.54
N ASN A 244 8.49 -3.56 -15.33
CA ASN A 244 8.53 -2.76 -14.11
C ASN A 244 9.69 -1.76 -14.16
N ILE A 245 10.84 -2.19 -14.70
CA ILE A 245 12.01 -1.35 -14.92
C ILE A 245 11.73 -0.28 -15.99
N VAL A 246 11.01 -0.65 -17.05
CA VAL A 246 10.57 0.29 -18.09
C VAL A 246 9.60 1.34 -17.53
N ASP A 247 8.70 0.97 -16.62
CA ASP A 247 7.77 1.90 -16.00
C ASP A 247 8.49 2.91 -15.07
N VAL A 248 9.61 2.51 -14.44
CA VAL A 248 10.49 3.47 -13.74
C VAL A 248 11.07 4.50 -14.71
N LEU A 249 11.55 4.07 -15.89
CA LEU A 249 12.07 4.98 -16.92
C LEU A 249 10.98 5.94 -17.42
N LYS A 250 9.82 5.41 -17.80
CA LYS A 250 8.66 6.20 -18.23
C LYS A 250 8.28 7.24 -17.16
N SER A 251 8.19 6.81 -15.90
CA SER A 251 7.88 7.69 -14.78
C SER A 251 8.91 8.81 -14.62
N GLU A 252 10.22 8.50 -14.59
CA GLU A 252 11.25 9.52 -14.42
C GLU A 252 11.33 10.48 -15.61
N TYR A 253 11.23 10.00 -16.86
CA TYR A 253 11.22 10.90 -18.02
C TYR A 253 10.02 11.83 -18.00
N LEU A 254 8.84 11.34 -17.63
CA LEU A 254 7.65 12.16 -17.50
C LEU A 254 7.79 13.18 -16.35
N LEU A 255 8.32 12.75 -15.20
CA LEU A 255 8.60 13.63 -14.06
C LEU A 255 9.57 14.76 -14.43
N ARG A 256 10.58 14.50 -15.26
CA ARG A 256 11.50 15.54 -15.77
C ARG A 256 10.76 16.61 -16.55
N GLU A 257 9.85 16.22 -17.44
CA GLU A 257 9.06 17.17 -18.23
C GLU A 257 8.08 17.96 -17.35
N ILE A 258 7.40 17.31 -16.40
CA ILE A 258 6.53 18.01 -15.44
C ILE A 258 7.33 19.01 -14.60
N ARG A 259 8.52 18.62 -14.12
CA ARG A 259 9.41 19.52 -13.36
C ARG A 259 9.82 20.72 -14.20
N LYS A 260 10.12 20.55 -15.49
CA LYS A 260 10.41 21.67 -16.41
C LYS A 260 9.20 22.60 -16.56
N LEU A 261 8.00 22.05 -16.81
CA LEU A 261 6.76 22.82 -16.91
C LEU A 261 6.49 23.65 -15.65
N LYS A 262 6.76 23.06 -14.47
CA LYS A 262 6.63 23.72 -13.16
C LYS A 262 7.85 24.54 -12.74
N GLN A 263 8.83 24.76 -13.63
CA GLN A 263 10.06 25.52 -13.37
C GLN A 263 10.85 25.01 -12.13
N ARG A 264 10.82 23.70 -11.89
CA ARG A 264 11.53 23.04 -10.78
C ARG A 264 12.97 22.72 -11.17
N SER A 265 13.83 22.75 -10.17
CA SER A 265 15.26 22.42 -10.32
C SER A 265 15.47 21.00 -10.85
N ALA A 266 16.30 20.87 -11.89
CA ALA A 266 16.75 19.59 -12.44
C ALA A 266 17.52 18.72 -11.43
N LYS A 267 17.97 19.29 -10.29
CA LYS A 267 18.60 18.51 -9.20
C LYS A 267 17.65 17.50 -8.55
N ARG A 268 16.33 17.63 -8.77
CA ARG A 268 15.34 16.66 -8.31
C ARG A 268 15.29 15.40 -9.17
N ASN A 269 15.90 15.42 -10.35
CA ASN A 269 15.91 14.29 -11.27
C ASN A 269 16.68 13.11 -10.69
N VAL A 270 16.17 11.92 -10.98
CA VAL A 270 16.80 10.66 -10.60
C VAL A 270 17.69 10.20 -11.75
N CYS A 271 18.93 9.83 -11.43
CA CYS A 271 19.81 9.20 -12.39
C CYS A 271 19.28 7.80 -12.70
N VAL A 272 18.98 7.54 -13.98
CA VAL A 272 18.47 6.27 -14.47
C VAL A 272 19.42 5.57 -15.45
N ALA A 273 20.68 6.03 -15.56
CA ALA A 273 21.65 5.51 -16.52
C ALA A 273 21.88 4.00 -16.39
N LYS A 274 21.96 3.48 -15.14
CA LYS A 274 22.06 2.03 -14.89
C LYS A 274 20.83 1.25 -15.34
N ILE A 275 19.66 1.89 -15.28
CA ILE A 275 18.40 1.29 -15.71
C ILE A 275 18.32 1.28 -17.24
N GLU A 276 18.71 2.39 -17.89
CA GLU A 276 18.86 2.48 -19.34
C GLU A 276 19.80 1.38 -19.87
N GLU A 277 20.96 1.20 -19.24
CA GLU A 277 21.93 0.14 -19.57
C GLU A 277 21.32 -1.26 -19.44
N GLN A 278 20.52 -1.51 -18.38
CA GLN A 278 19.83 -2.78 -18.19
C GLN A 278 18.75 -3.07 -19.25
N VAL A 279 18.10 -2.03 -19.77
CA VAL A 279 17.13 -2.17 -20.87
C VAL A 279 17.85 -2.46 -22.19
N GLY A 280 19.05 -1.90 -22.39
CA GLY A 280 19.95 -2.27 -23.50
C GLY A 280 19.39 -2.00 -24.90
N ASN A 281 18.43 -1.09 -25.04
CA ASN A 281 17.78 -0.75 -26.31
C ASN A 281 17.66 0.78 -26.46
N ASP A 282 18.68 1.39 -27.05
CA ASP A 282 18.80 2.84 -27.19
C ASP A 282 17.68 3.46 -28.03
N GLU A 283 17.26 2.81 -29.13
CA GLU A 283 16.15 3.29 -29.98
C GLU A 283 14.85 3.36 -29.18
N PHE A 284 14.56 2.33 -28.38
CA PHE A 284 13.39 2.31 -27.50
C PHE A 284 13.48 3.37 -26.40
N ILE A 285 14.65 3.52 -25.77
CA ILE A 285 14.89 4.53 -24.74
C ILE A 285 14.70 5.94 -25.30
N ASP A 286 15.22 6.22 -26.48
CA ASP A 286 15.05 7.51 -27.15
C ASP A 286 13.59 7.75 -27.55
N ALA A 287 12.88 6.70 -28.00
CA ALA A 287 11.44 6.78 -28.23
C ALA A 287 10.67 7.13 -26.94
N LEU A 288 11.02 6.55 -25.79
CA LEU A 288 10.41 6.91 -24.50
C LEU A 288 10.68 8.37 -24.12
N LYS A 289 11.92 8.84 -24.24
CA LYS A 289 12.30 10.24 -23.95
C LYS A 289 11.52 11.21 -24.84
N ASN A 290 11.51 10.94 -26.14
CA ASN A 290 10.80 11.77 -27.13
C ASN A 290 9.29 11.80 -26.89
N GLN A 291 8.70 10.66 -26.51
CA GLN A 291 7.27 10.57 -26.23
C GLN A 291 6.88 11.35 -24.98
N ALA A 292 7.72 11.32 -23.93
CA ALA A 292 7.51 12.11 -22.71
C ALA A 292 7.41 13.61 -23.05
N VAL A 293 8.35 14.12 -23.85
CA VAL A 293 8.37 15.52 -24.29
C VAL A 293 7.12 15.86 -25.11
N LYS A 294 6.78 15.03 -26.11
CA LYS A 294 5.69 15.32 -27.05
C LYS A 294 4.30 15.23 -26.43
N ARG A 295 4.12 14.40 -25.40
CA ARG A 295 2.79 14.02 -24.90
C ARG A 295 2.62 14.15 -23.38
N VAL A 296 3.48 14.93 -22.71
CA VAL A 296 3.36 15.19 -21.26
C VAL A 296 1.95 15.65 -20.86
N GLU A 297 1.29 16.48 -21.67
CA GLU A 297 -0.05 16.98 -21.41
C GLU A 297 -1.12 15.87 -21.36
N ALA A 298 -0.90 14.76 -22.08
CA ALA A 298 -1.82 13.63 -22.08
C ALA A 298 -1.89 12.92 -20.72
N LEU A 299 -0.92 13.15 -19.82
CA LEU A 299 -0.98 12.68 -18.44
C LEU A 299 -2.16 13.30 -17.68
N PHE A 300 -2.46 14.58 -17.90
CA PHE A 300 -3.47 15.31 -17.11
C PHE A 300 -4.91 14.97 -17.53
N SER A 301 -5.09 14.18 -18.60
CA SER A 301 -6.38 13.71 -19.07
C SER A 301 -6.62 12.26 -18.63
N GLN A 302 -7.02 12.07 -17.37
CA GLN A 302 -7.29 10.74 -16.81
C GLN A 302 -8.76 10.34 -16.97
N PRO A 303 -9.06 9.03 -17.16
CA PRO A 303 -10.43 8.56 -17.26
C PRO A 303 -11.19 8.69 -15.93
N PRO A 304 -12.54 8.66 -15.97
CA PRO A 304 -13.36 8.47 -14.78
C PRO A 304 -12.92 7.25 -13.98
N VAL A 305 -13.00 7.36 -12.64
CA VAL A 305 -12.76 6.24 -11.73
C VAL A 305 -14.12 5.83 -11.17
N CYS A 306 -14.61 4.68 -11.63
CA CYS A 306 -15.90 4.15 -11.23
C CYS A 306 -15.75 2.88 -10.38
N VAL A 307 -16.66 2.69 -9.45
CA VAL A 307 -16.69 1.56 -8.54
C VAL A 307 -18.13 1.08 -8.33
N HIS A 308 -18.30 -0.22 -8.11
CA HIS A 308 -19.60 -0.78 -7.77
C HIS A 308 -19.89 -0.54 -6.29
N ARG A 309 -21.17 -0.30 -5.95
CA ARG A 309 -21.63 -0.04 -4.58
C ARG A 309 -21.11 -1.04 -3.54
N ASP A 310 -21.09 -2.33 -3.89
CA ASP A 310 -20.73 -3.40 -2.96
C ASP A 310 -19.35 -4.03 -3.17
N ILE A 311 -18.63 -3.69 -4.24
CA ILE A 311 -17.36 -4.34 -4.62
C ILE A 311 -16.19 -3.37 -4.38
N MET A 312 -15.11 -3.89 -3.78
CA MET A 312 -13.84 -3.17 -3.69
C MET A 312 -12.96 -3.51 -4.88
N LYS A 313 -12.32 -2.49 -5.47
CA LYS A 313 -11.22 -2.69 -6.42
C LYS A 313 -9.88 -2.60 -5.71
N ILE A 314 -8.95 -3.44 -6.13
CA ILE A 314 -7.56 -3.45 -5.67
C ILE A 314 -6.60 -3.22 -6.85
N ALA A 315 -5.49 -2.53 -6.61
CA ALA A 315 -4.45 -2.35 -7.60
C ALA A 315 -3.92 -3.72 -8.09
N THR A 316 -3.80 -3.86 -9.41
CA THR A 316 -3.18 -5.00 -10.06
C THR A 316 -1.94 -4.55 -10.83
N ILE A 317 -0.88 -5.35 -10.78
CA ILE A 317 0.41 -5.04 -11.41
C ILE A 317 0.61 -5.87 -12.69
N ASN A 318 1.33 -5.34 -13.67
CA ASN A 318 1.54 -5.99 -14.96
C ASN A 318 2.28 -7.34 -14.86
N ARG A 319 1.89 -8.26 -15.75
CA ARG A 319 2.43 -9.60 -16.10
C ARG A 319 2.48 -10.70 -15.03
N TYR A 320 2.61 -10.39 -13.74
CA TYR A 320 2.60 -11.42 -12.67
C TYR A 320 1.41 -11.21 -11.74
N TYR A 321 0.95 -12.28 -11.10
CA TYR A 321 -0.26 -12.41 -10.26
C TYR A 321 -0.25 -11.55 -8.98
N GLU A 322 0.14 -10.29 -9.10
CA GLU A 322 0.41 -9.41 -7.98
C GLU A 322 -0.72 -8.38 -7.86
N VAL A 323 -1.34 -8.44 -6.69
CA VAL A 323 -2.28 -7.43 -6.21
C VAL A 323 -1.59 -6.62 -5.14
N ASN A 324 -1.85 -5.33 -5.12
CA ASN A 324 -1.28 -4.41 -4.16
C ASN A 324 -2.37 -3.51 -3.60
N ASN A 325 -2.31 -3.23 -2.30
CA ASN A 325 -3.25 -2.35 -1.62
C ASN A 325 -2.79 -0.88 -1.60
N ASN A 326 -1.78 -0.55 -2.41
CA ASN A 326 -1.30 0.79 -2.66
C ASN A 326 -2.31 1.67 -3.43
N VAL A 327 -3.26 1.05 -4.14
CA VAL A 327 -4.47 1.70 -4.62
C VAL A 327 -5.68 0.82 -4.31
N LEU A 328 -6.68 1.41 -3.67
CA LEU A 328 -7.93 0.73 -3.32
C LEU A 328 -9.10 1.66 -3.65
N ILE A 329 -10.17 1.11 -4.20
CA ILE A 329 -11.36 1.88 -4.55
C ILE A 329 -12.58 1.19 -3.99
N ALA A 330 -13.42 1.92 -3.28
CA ALA A 330 -14.67 1.40 -2.75
C ALA A 330 -15.72 2.51 -2.65
N HIS A 331 -16.98 2.14 -2.85
CA HIS A 331 -18.09 2.99 -2.47
C HIS A 331 -18.22 3.04 -0.93
N LYS A 332 -18.73 4.17 -0.41
CA LYS A 332 -19.05 4.33 1.01
C LYS A 332 -19.97 3.21 1.50
N GLY A 333 -19.64 2.58 2.61
CA GLY A 333 -20.43 1.48 3.17
C GLY A 333 -20.39 0.17 2.37
N SER A 334 -19.45 0.03 1.43
CA SER A 334 -19.30 -1.19 0.61
C SER A 334 -19.27 -2.45 1.48
N ARG A 335 -20.08 -3.45 1.10
CA ARG A 335 -20.16 -4.74 1.78
C ARG A 335 -18.80 -5.45 1.81
N THR A 336 -18.07 -5.39 0.70
CA THR A 336 -16.76 -6.03 0.59
C THR A 336 -15.75 -5.39 1.54
N THR A 337 -15.66 -4.06 1.59
CA THR A 337 -14.80 -3.35 2.56
C THR A 337 -15.13 -3.73 4.00
N ARG A 338 -16.43 -3.82 4.32
CA ARG A 338 -16.87 -4.27 5.65
C ARG A 338 -16.41 -5.69 5.97
N ILE A 339 -16.47 -6.62 5.02
CA ILE A 339 -16.04 -8.00 5.23
C ILE A 339 -14.52 -8.07 5.43
N VAL A 340 -13.74 -7.31 4.65
CA VAL A 340 -12.29 -7.18 4.85
C VAL A 340 -11.96 -6.66 6.25
N LEU A 341 -12.63 -5.59 6.70
CA LEU A 341 -12.43 -5.01 8.04
C LEU A 341 -12.81 -6.00 9.16
N ARG A 342 -13.90 -6.76 8.99
CA ARG A 342 -14.30 -7.81 9.93
C ARG A 342 -13.27 -8.93 10.00
N GLU A 343 -12.71 -9.32 8.86
CA GLU A 343 -11.68 -10.35 8.79
C GLU A 343 -10.37 -9.88 9.43
N MET A 344 -9.94 -8.64 9.15
CA MET A 344 -8.81 -8.00 9.85
C MET A 344 -9.03 -8.02 11.37
N SER A 345 -10.22 -7.60 11.82
CA SER A 345 -10.58 -7.59 13.24
C SER A 345 -10.59 -8.99 13.86
N ARG A 346 -10.92 -10.03 13.08
CA ARG A 346 -10.86 -11.44 13.49
C ARG A 346 -9.42 -11.92 13.64
N ARG A 347 -8.52 -11.53 12.72
CA ARG A 347 -7.09 -11.85 12.78
C ARG A 347 -6.41 -11.21 13.98
N TYR A 348 -6.71 -9.94 14.27
CA TYR A 348 -6.25 -9.31 15.52
C TYR A 348 -6.81 -9.98 16.78
N LYS A 349 -8.08 -10.38 16.77
CA LYS A 349 -8.65 -11.15 17.89
C LYS A 349 -7.91 -12.47 18.10
N TYR A 350 -7.46 -13.13 17.03
CA TYR A 350 -6.62 -14.32 17.13
C TYR A 350 -5.28 -13.99 17.82
N LEU A 351 -4.60 -12.92 17.43
CA LEU A 351 -3.35 -12.50 18.09
C LEU A 351 -3.55 -12.23 19.58
N GLU A 352 -4.60 -11.49 19.94
CA GLU A 352 -5.00 -11.21 21.32
C GLU A 352 -5.25 -12.49 22.12
N SER A 353 -6.08 -13.38 21.58
CA SER A 353 -6.51 -14.61 22.26
C SER A 353 -5.39 -15.62 22.46
N ASN A 354 -4.27 -15.46 21.74
CA ASN A 354 -3.10 -16.35 21.85
C ASN A 354 -1.90 -15.67 22.54
N ASN A 355 -2.08 -14.46 23.10
CA ASN A 355 -1.03 -13.65 23.74
C ASN A 355 0.11 -13.19 22.80
N LEU A 356 -0.13 -13.20 21.48
CA LEU A 356 0.87 -12.86 20.47
C LEU A 356 1.05 -11.36 20.31
N LEU A 357 0.20 -10.52 20.91
CA LEU A 357 0.39 -9.08 20.89
C LEU A 357 1.61 -8.65 21.68
N PHE A 358 1.91 -9.27 22.81
CA PHE A 358 3.01 -8.88 23.71
C PHE A 358 4.05 -9.99 23.94
N SER A 359 3.85 -11.18 23.38
CA SER A 359 4.76 -12.32 23.49
C SER A 359 5.17 -12.85 22.12
N THR A 360 6.33 -13.50 22.06
CA THR A 360 6.79 -14.29 20.92
C THR A 360 6.33 -15.75 20.98
N GLU A 361 5.77 -16.18 22.12
CA GLU A 361 5.26 -17.54 22.32
C GLU A 361 3.74 -17.56 22.39
N SER A 362 3.13 -18.43 21.59
CA SER A 362 1.68 -18.67 21.65
C SER A 362 1.31 -19.42 22.93
N THR A 363 0.26 -18.97 23.59
CA THR A 363 -0.35 -19.69 24.74
C THR A 363 -0.98 -21.03 24.35
N LYS A 364 -1.27 -21.25 23.06
CA LYS A 364 -1.76 -22.53 22.55
C LYS A 364 -0.63 -23.31 21.90
N LYS A 365 -0.24 -24.43 22.52
CA LYS A 365 0.61 -25.44 21.90
C LYS A 365 -0.23 -26.23 20.90
N ASN A 366 0.17 -26.25 19.62
CA ASN A 366 -0.45 -26.99 18.51
C ASN A 366 -1.83 -26.50 18.05
N VAL A 367 -1.86 -25.38 17.31
CA VAL A 367 -3.01 -25.09 16.44
C VAL A 367 -2.57 -25.29 15.00
N ASP A 368 -2.90 -26.44 14.43
CA ASP A 368 -2.75 -26.75 13.00
C ASP A 368 -3.81 -25.98 12.19
N GLY A 369 -3.80 -24.65 12.33
CA GLY A 369 -4.82 -23.76 11.82
C GLY A 369 -4.24 -22.74 10.85
N TYR A 370 -5.03 -22.39 9.83
CA TYR A 370 -4.66 -21.38 8.83
C TYR A 370 -4.07 -20.09 9.43
N LEU A 371 -4.59 -19.64 10.58
CA LEU A 371 -4.17 -18.41 11.27
C LEU A 371 -2.82 -18.51 12.00
N ALA A 372 -2.24 -19.71 12.17
CA ALA A 372 -0.93 -19.88 12.81
C ALA A 372 0.21 -19.18 12.05
N ARG A 373 0.00 -18.84 10.77
CA ARG A 373 0.89 -17.96 9.99
C ARG A 373 1.06 -16.56 10.62
N LEU A 374 0.15 -16.15 11.51
CA LEU A 374 0.22 -14.88 12.23
C LEU A 374 1.08 -14.96 13.49
N ASP A 375 1.50 -16.15 13.93
CA ASP A 375 2.22 -16.36 15.19
C ASP A 375 3.58 -15.63 15.22
N ARG A 376 4.14 -15.32 14.05
CA ARG A 376 5.37 -14.53 13.91
C ARG A 376 5.15 -13.02 13.95
N TYR A 377 3.98 -12.55 14.37
CA TYR A 377 3.57 -11.13 14.38
C TYR A 377 4.62 -10.18 15.00
N ARG A 378 5.26 -10.59 16.11
CA ARG A 378 6.27 -9.77 16.78
C ARG A 378 7.64 -9.77 16.09
N PHE A 379 7.92 -10.72 15.21
CA PHE A 379 9.17 -10.83 14.46
C PHE A 379 9.15 -10.12 13.11
N ASP A 380 7.96 -9.81 12.62
CA ASP A 380 7.76 -9.06 11.38
C ASP A 380 8.46 -7.70 11.46
N SER A 381 9.24 -7.39 10.42
CA SER A 381 10.20 -6.27 10.31
C SER A 381 11.42 -6.28 11.24
N ILE A 382 11.54 -7.27 12.15
CA ILE A 382 12.73 -7.45 13.02
C ILE A 382 13.68 -8.49 12.42
N THR A 383 13.12 -9.57 11.87
CA THR A 383 13.88 -10.66 11.27
C THR A 383 13.55 -10.83 9.79
N HIS A 384 14.56 -10.95 8.95
CA HIS A 384 14.43 -11.19 7.49
C HIS A 384 14.30 -12.68 7.14
N SER A 385 13.79 -13.51 8.05
CA SER A 385 13.59 -14.96 7.82
C SER A 385 12.26 -15.24 7.13
N GLN A 386 12.15 -16.38 6.46
CA GLN A 386 10.90 -16.80 5.84
C GLN A 386 9.77 -16.90 6.87
N GLY A 387 8.57 -16.42 6.51
CA GLY A 387 7.37 -16.50 7.35
C GLY A 387 7.21 -15.36 8.35
N THR A 388 7.97 -14.27 8.21
CA THR A 388 7.85 -13.07 9.05
C THR A 388 7.03 -11.96 8.38
N ASP A 389 6.56 -12.13 7.14
CA ASP A 389 5.76 -11.14 6.40
C ASP A 389 4.30 -11.05 6.89
N VAL A 390 4.11 -10.95 8.21
CA VAL A 390 2.80 -11.00 8.85
C VAL A 390 1.94 -9.80 8.45
N THR A 391 2.53 -8.63 8.18
CA THR A 391 1.79 -7.44 7.74
C THR A 391 0.99 -7.72 6.46
N LEU A 392 1.58 -8.42 5.47
CA LEU A 392 0.92 -8.70 4.19
C LEU A 392 -0.38 -9.49 4.37
N ILE A 393 -0.38 -10.45 5.29
CA ILE A 393 -1.50 -11.32 5.61
C ILE A 393 -2.40 -10.77 6.71
N LEU A 394 -1.93 -9.88 7.59
CA LEU A 394 -2.73 -9.36 8.70
C LEU A 394 -3.59 -8.18 8.26
N THR A 395 -3.00 -7.23 7.51
CA THR A 395 -3.65 -5.99 7.08
C THR A 395 -3.46 -5.66 5.61
N GLY A 396 -2.39 -6.19 5.01
CA GLY A 396 -1.93 -5.84 3.68
C GLY A 396 -2.68 -6.51 2.52
N PRO A 397 -2.05 -6.58 1.33
CA PRO A 397 -2.73 -7.02 0.12
C PRO A 397 -3.19 -8.49 0.17
N CYS A 398 -2.48 -9.38 0.89
CA CYS A 398 -2.87 -10.79 0.96
C CYS A 398 -4.17 -10.99 1.74
N LEU A 399 -4.43 -10.20 2.80
CA LEU A 399 -5.72 -10.20 3.49
C LEU A 399 -6.85 -9.86 2.51
N ILE A 400 -6.70 -8.75 1.80
CA ILE A 400 -7.75 -8.23 0.92
C ILE A 400 -8.01 -9.22 -0.21
N HIS A 401 -6.94 -9.72 -0.83
CA HIS A 401 -7.01 -10.69 -1.91
C HIS A 401 -7.70 -11.99 -1.50
N GLU A 402 -7.34 -12.54 -0.34
CA GLU A 402 -7.93 -13.76 0.20
C GLU A 402 -9.44 -13.58 0.45
N VAL A 403 -9.84 -12.46 1.04
CA VAL A 403 -11.26 -12.13 1.26
C VAL A 403 -12.01 -12.03 -0.06
N LEU A 404 -11.44 -11.32 -1.05
CA LEU A 404 -12.06 -11.15 -2.36
C LEU A 404 -12.19 -12.49 -3.11
N ILE A 405 -11.16 -13.33 -3.09
CA ILE A 405 -11.23 -14.69 -3.64
C ILE A 405 -12.31 -15.51 -2.92
N GLY A 406 -12.32 -15.51 -1.58
CA GLY A 406 -13.33 -16.24 -0.81
C GLY A 406 -14.75 -15.81 -1.15
N LEU A 407 -14.99 -14.51 -1.33
CA LEU A 407 -16.27 -13.98 -1.77
C LEU A 407 -16.64 -14.43 -3.18
N LEU A 408 -15.69 -14.56 -4.10
CA LEU A 408 -15.97 -15.10 -5.44
C LEU A 408 -16.45 -16.56 -5.37
N TYR A 409 -15.82 -17.39 -4.54
CA TYR A 409 -16.30 -18.76 -4.33
C TYR A 409 -17.73 -18.80 -3.81
N GLU A 410 -18.03 -17.98 -2.81
CA GLU A 410 -19.34 -17.96 -2.17
C GLU A 410 -20.44 -17.36 -3.06
N VAL A 411 -20.18 -16.19 -3.66
CA VAL A 411 -21.17 -15.43 -4.45
C VAL A 411 -21.38 -16.03 -5.84
N CYS A 412 -20.32 -16.49 -6.50
CA CYS A 412 -20.42 -17.09 -7.83
C CYS A 412 -20.68 -18.60 -7.76
N HIS A 413 -20.74 -19.18 -6.55
CA HIS A 413 -20.89 -20.62 -6.31
C HIS A 413 -19.84 -21.46 -7.05
N LEU A 414 -18.57 -21.01 -7.01
CA LEU A 414 -17.49 -21.70 -7.72
C LEU A 414 -17.20 -23.05 -7.06
N PRO A 415 -16.99 -24.12 -7.84
CA PRO A 415 -16.57 -25.41 -7.30
C PRO A 415 -15.25 -25.30 -6.54
N LYS A 416 -15.17 -25.92 -5.36
CA LYS A 416 -13.95 -25.95 -4.53
C LYS A 416 -12.76 -26.67 -5.21
N SER A 417 -13.01 -27.38 -6.31
CA SER A 417 -11.98 -28.01 -7.14
C SER A 417 -11.20 -27.01 -7.99
N ILE A 418 -11.74 -25.82 -8.23
CA ILE A 418 -11.03 -24.75 -8.92
C ILE A 418 -9.97 -24.20 -7.97
N SER A 419 -8.78 -23.93 -8.48
CA SER A 419 -7.70 -23.36 -7.67
C SER A 419 -7.97 -21.88 -7.38
N PRO A 420 -7.74 -21.39 -6.14
CA PRO A 420 -7.70 -19.96 -5.84
C PRO A 420 -6.80 -19.16 -6.77
N PHE A 421 -5.71 -19.78 -7.24
CA PHE A 421 -4.81 -19.19 -8.23
C PHE A 421 -5.53 -18.91 -9.56
N SER A 422 -6.30 -19.87 -10.07
CA SER A 422 -7.07 -19.69 -11.32
C SER A 422 -8.15 -18.61 -11.16
N VAL A 423 -8.80 -18.53 -9.99
CA VAL A 423 -9.80 -17.47 -9.70
C VAL A 423 -9.16 -16.08 -9.65
N SER A 424 -7.91 -15.96 -9.20
CA SER A 424 -7.20 -14.68 -9.13
C SER A 424 -7.02 -13.99 -10.50
N TYR A 425 -7.11 -14.73 -11.61
CA TYR A 425 -7.05 -14.15 -12.95
C TYR A 425 -8.19 -13.17 -13.24
N LEU A 426 -9.35 -13.34 -12.57
CA LEU A 426 -10.48 -12.42 -12.72
C LEU A 426 -10.09 -10.98 -12.39
N PHE A 427 -9.13 -10.76 -11.49
CA PHE A 427 -8.68 -9.43 -11.09
C PHE A 427 -8.05 -8.67 -12.25
N ARG A 428 -7.50 -9.35 -13.26
CA ARG A 428 -6.90 -8.69 -14.44
C ARG A 428 -7.93 -8.25 -15.46
N ILE A 429 -9.13 -8.80 -15.40
CA ILE A 429 -10.16 -8.60 -16.40
C ILE A 429 -10.97 -7.39 -15.98
N GLU A 430 -10.92 -6.32 -16.76
CA GLU A 430 -11.64 -5.07 -16.46
C GLU A 430 -13.14 -5.31 -16.21
N ARG A 431 -13.73 -6.28 -16.92
CA ARG A 431 -15.13 -6.69 -16.78
C ARG A 431 -15.48 -7.35 -15.45
N SER A 432 -14.51 -7.79 -14.64
CA SER A 432 -14.75 -8.35 -13.31
C SER A 432 -15.01 -7.29 -12.24
N PHE A 433 -14.61 -6.03 -12.50
CA PHE A 433 -14.66 -4.93 -11.54
C PHE A 433 -13.85 -5.14 -10.25
N LEU A 434 -12.89 -6.08 -10.22
CA LEU A 434 -12.06 -6.38 -9.05
C LEU A 434 -10.68 -5.71 -9.09
N GLY A 435 -10.09 -5.59 -10.28
CA GLY A 435 -8.79 -4.96 -10.45
C GLY A 435 -8.87 -3.49 -10.84
N PHE A 436 -7.83 -2.75 -10.48
CA PHE A 436 -7.55 -1.41 -10.96
C PHE A 436 -6.14 -1.36 -11.55
N HIS A 437 -6.03 -0.87 -12.79
CA HIS A 437 -4.78 -0.82 -13.56
C HIS A 437 -4.45 0.57 -14.13
N HIS A 438 -5.25 1.60 -13.80
CA HIS A 438 -5.02 2.99 -14.22
C HIS A 438 -4.12 3.74 -13.23
N GLN A 439 -2.99 3.15 -12.87
CA GLN A 439 -1.97 3.70 -11.98
C GLN A 439 -0.59 3.17 -12.35
N VAL A 440 0.45 3.80 -11.83
CA VAL A 440 1.84 3.37 -11.98
C VAL A 440 2.40 3.07 -10.59
N ASN A 441 2.77 1.80 -10.37
CA ASN A 441 3.33 1.34 -9.11
C ASN A 441 4.86 1.48 -9.09
N TYR A 442 5.52 1.16 -10.20
CA TYR A 442 6.97 1.21 -10.30
C TYR A 442 7.44 2.62 -10.66
N THR A 443 7.69 3.40 -9.62
CA THR A 443 8.19 4.76 -9.71
C THR A 443 9.59 4.86 -9.11
N PRO A 444 10.35 5.94 -9.39
CA PRO A 444 11.62 6.17 -8.71
C PRO A 444 11.52 6.25 -7.18
N GLU A 445 10.38 6.68 -6.63
CA GLU A 445 10.17 6.71 -5.18
C GLU A 445 9.77 5.35 -4.62
N HIS A 446 8.98 4.56 -5.35
CA HIS A 446 8.69 3.17 -4.96
C HIS A 446 9.99 2.35 -4.81
N MET A 447 10.94 2.49 -5.74
CA MET A 447 12.27 1.85 -5.65
C MET A 447 13.09 2.26 -4.41
N ARG A 448 12.72 3.38 -3.77
CA ARG A 448 13.38 3.92 -2.58
C ARG A 448 12.53 3.77 -1.32
N SER A 449 11.31 3.25 -1.46
CA SER A 449 10.32 3.21 -0.39
C SER A 449 10.91 2.44 0.80
N SER A 450 10.90 3.10 1.95
CA SER A 450 11.52 2.62 3.20
C SER A 450 10.61 1.69 4.01
N TRP A 451 9.45 1.34 3.46
CA TRP A 451 8.43 0.51 4.12
C TRP A 451 8.58 -0.98 3.84
N MET A 452 9.56 -1.36 3.00
CA MET A 452 10.02 -2.74 2.79
C MET A 452 11.33 -2.99 3.52
#